data_AF-A0A0P4W1F4-F1
#
_entry.id   AF-A0A0P4W1F4-F1
#
_cell.length_a   1.000
_cell.length_b   1.000
_cell.length_c   1.000
_cell.angle_alpha   90.00
_cell.angle_beta   90.00
_cell.angle_gamma   90.00
#
_symmetry.space_group_name_H-M   'P 1'
#
loop_
_entity.id
_entity.type
_entity.pdbx_description
1 polymer ?
#
loop_
_entity_poly.entity_id
_entity_poly.type
_entity_poly.pdbx_seq_one_letter_code
_entity_poly.pdbx_strand_id
1 'polypeptide(L)'
;MLLSLATGGVGLNLVGANHLFMLDMHWNPQMEAQACDRIYRVGQTKPVTIHRFIVENTVEKKIIELQEKKLQLADGILSGAKHKTSNKLTLEDMKTLFNVT
;
A
#
# COMPACT_ATOMS: atom_id res chain seq x y z
N MET A 1 0.87 17.22 9.64
CA MET A 1 0.07 17.37 8.41
C MET A 1 -0.77 16.11 8.24
N LEU A 2 -2.04 16.23 7.89
CA LEU A 2 -2.94 15.09 7.63
C LEU A 2 -3.29 15.08 6.15
N LEU A 3 -3.25 13.90 5.53
CA LEU A 3 -3.56 13.70 4.11
C LEU A 3 -4.31 12.38 3.95
N SER A 4 -5.24 12.32 2.99
CA SER A 4 -5.83 11.06 2.56
C SER A 4 -4.86 10.29 1.67
N LEU A 5 -4.82 8.96 1.79
CA LEU A 5 -3.98 8.08 0.95
C LEU A 5 -4.25 8.29 -0.55
N ALA A 6 -5.49 8.62 -0.93
CA ALA A 6 -5.88 8.86 -2.32
C ALA A 6 -5.21 10.10 -2.95
N THR A 7 -4.70 11.03 -2.12
CA THR A 7 -3.95 12.20 -2.60
C THR A 7 -2.50 11.88 -2.98
N GLY A 8 -2.06 10.61 -2.83
CA GLY A 8 -0.71 10.16 -3.16
C GLY A 8 -0.27 10.42 -4.60
N GLY A 9 -1.19 10.56 -5.55
CA GLY A 9 -0.89 10.74 -6.99
C GLY A 9 -0.48 12.15 -7.44
N VAL A 10 -0.61 13.19 -6.60
CA VAL A 10 -0.62 14.59 -7.09
C VAL A 10 0.72 15.33 -7.13
N GLY A 11 1.85 14.64 -6.91
CA GLY A 11 3.17 15.27 -7.11
C GLY A 11 3.77 15.98 -5.89
N LEU A 12 3.14 15.91 -4.71
CA LEU A 12 3.63 16.56 -3.47
C LEU A 12 5.06 16.13 -3.09
N ASN A 13 5.81 17.06 -2.49
CA ASN A 13 7.12 16.81 -1.90
C ASN A 13 7.06 17.11 -0.40
N LEU A 14 7.30 16.09 0.43
CA LEU A 14 7.14 16.13 1.88
C LEU A 14 8.45 15.80 2.62
N VAL A 15 9.60 16.02 1.99
CA VAL A 15 10.95 15.76 2.58
C VAL A 15 11.22 16.51 3.89
N GLY A 16 10.41 17.52 4.26
CA GLY A 16 10.49 18.18 5.57
C GLY A 16 10.04 17.30 6.74
N ALA A 17 9.24 16.27 6.49
CA ALA A 17 8.85 15.27 7.48
C ALA A 17 9.81 14.07 7.44
N ASN A 18 9.94 13.34 8.55
CA ASN A 18 10.73 12.12 8.63
C ASN A 18 10.01 10.99 9.41
N HIS A 19 8.77 11.22 9.83
CA HIS A 19 7.89 10.21 10.40
C HIS A 19 6.57 10.21 9.63
N LEU A 20 6.17 9.04 9.13
CA LEU A 20 4.88 8.81 8.49
C LEU A 20 4.05 7.87 9.37
N PHE A 21 2.82 8.27 9.70
CA PHE A 21 1.87 7.45 10.44
C PHE A 21 0.75 7.04 9.49
N MET A 22 0.71 5.75 9.15
CA MET A 22 -0.33 5.16 8.31
C MET A 22 -1.43 4.60 9.19
N LEU A 23 -2.52 5.36 9.29
CA LEU A 23 -3.65 5.05 10.16
C LEU A 23 -4.55 3.95 9.60
N ASP A 24 -4.69 3.89 8.27
CA ASP A 24 -5.56 2.95 7.58
C ASP A 24 -4.76 2.20 6.51
N MET A 25 -5.09 0.93 6.27
CA MET A 25 -4.51 0.14 5.19
C MET A 25 -5.41 0.07 3.96
N HIS A 26 -4.78 0.06 2.79
CA HIS A 26 -5.47 0.02 1.50
C HIS A 26 -5.10 -1.24 0.73
N TRP A 27 -6.08 -1.95 0.17
CA TRP A 27 -5.88 -3.22 -0.54
C TRP A 27 -4.92 -3.15 -1.75
N ASN A 28 -4.70 -1.95 -2.31
CA ASN A 28 -3.68 -1.72 -3.33
C ASN A 28 -2.36 -1.25 -2.69
N PRO A 29 -1.32 -2.10 -2.64
CA PRO A 29 -0.04 -1.76 -2.00
C PRO A 29 0.68 -0.59 -2.67
N GLN A 30 0.41 -0.32 -3.95
CA GLN A 30 1.10 0.75 -4.68
C GLN A 30 0.63 2.15 -4.27
N MET A 31 -0.59 2.27 -3.74
CA MET A 31 -1.06 3.55 -3.18
C MET A 31 -0.26 3.89 -1.91
N GLU A 32 0.03 2.89 -1.09
CA GLU A 32 0.84 3.05 0.13
C GLU A 32 2.30 3.37 -0.21
N ALA A 33 2.90 2.63 -1.13
CA ALA A 33 4.26 2.89 -1.61
C ALA A 33 4.40 4.34 -2.14
N GLN A 34 3.46 4.78 -2.99
CA GLN A 34 3.46 6.12 -3.54
C GLN A 34 3.32 7.21 -2.46
N ALA A 35 2.55 6.95 -1.39
CA ALA A 35 2.46 7.87 -0.26
C ALA A 35 3.78 7.97 0.51
N CYS A 36 4.49 6.85 0.69
CA CYS A 36 5.81 6.81 1.34
C CYS A 36 6.87 7.58 0.53
N ASP A 37 6.86 7.45 -0.80
CA ASP A 37 7.77 8.13 -1.74
C ASP A 37 7.65 9.67 -1.75
N ARG A 38 6.67 10.22 -1.04
CA ARG A 38 6.54 11.67 -0.81
C ARG A 38 7.52 12.17 0.25
N ILE A 39 7.87 11.30 1.20
CA ILE A 39 8.72 11.60 2.35
C ILE A 39 10.10 10.97 2.17
N TYR A 40 10.12 9.68 1.80
CA TYR A 40 11.34 8.99 1.37
C TYR A 40 11.62 9.33 -0.09
N ARG A 41 12.21 10.52 -0.29
CA ARG A 41 12.44 11.10 -1.62
C ARG A 41 13.80 11.80 -1.66
N VAL A 42 14.33 11.99 -2.87
CA VAL A 42 15.50 12.84 -3.11
C VAL A 42 15.32 14.20 -2.41
N GLY A 43 16.30 14.60 -1.61
CA GLY A 43 16.26 15.82 -0.78
C GLY A 43 15.95 15.56 0.70
N GLN A 44 15.57 14.34 1.07
CA GLN A 44 15.49 13.92 2.47
C GLN A 44 16.89 13.80 3.08
N THR A 45 17.10 14.39 4.26
CA THR A 45 18.38 14.39 4.97
C THR A 45 18.33 13.64 6.30
N LYS A 46 17.13 13.31 6.80
CA LYS A 46 16.91 12.60 8.05
C LYS A 46 16.45 11.17 7.79
N PRO A 47 16.75 10.21 8.69
CA PRO A 47 16.18 8.87 8.62
C PRO A 47 14.65 8.95 8.64
N VAL A 48 14.01 8.29 7.66
CA VAL A 48 12.55 8.22 7.56
C VAL A 48 12.05 6.97 8.27
N THR A 49 11.09 7.13 9.17
CA THR A 49 10.41 6.01 9.84
C THR A 49 8.95 5.98 9.42
N ILE A 50 8.48 4.82 8.95
CA ILE A 50 7.09 4.60 8.57
C ILE A 50 6.46 3.71 9.64
N HIS A 51 5.42 4.22 10.29
CA HIS A 51 4.63 3.53 11.29
C HIS A 51 3.34 3.04 10.64
N ARG A 52 3.12 1.73 10.60
CA ARG A 52 1.84 1.15 10.18
C ARG A 52 1.09 0.63 11.39
N PHE A 53 -0.16 1.06 11.53
CA PHE A 53 -1.06 0.51 12.54
C PHE A 53 -1.86 -0.63 11.93
N ILE A 54 -1.91 -1.75 12.65
CA ILE A 54 -2.66 -2.94 12.27
C ILE A 54 -3.41 -3.40 13.50
N VAL A 55 -4.74 -3.45 13.41
CA VAL A 55 -5.61 -3.90 14.48
C VAL A 55 -5.76 -5.42 14.37
N GLU A 56 -5.35 -6.11 15.44
CA GLU A 56 -5.46 -7.56 15.53
C GLU A 56 -6.91 -8.04 15.46
N ASN A 57 -7.12 -9.24 14.92
CA ASN A 57 -8.44 -9.88 14.79
C ASN A 57 -9.45 -9.09 13.95
N THR A 58 -8.98 -8.26 13.02
CA THR A 58 -9.83 -7.52 12.07
C THR A 58 -9.54 -7.93 10.62
N VAL A 59 -10.32 -7.36 9.69
CA VAL A 59 -10.09 -7.51 8.24
C VAL A 59 -8.71 -7.01 7.80
N GLU A 60 -8.05 -6.15 8.58
CA GLU A 60 -6.76 -5.57 8.25
C GLU A 60 -5.68 -6.62 8.04
N LYS A 61 -5.67 -7.71 8.81
CA LYS A 61 -4.72 -8.82 8.61
C LYS A 61 -4.84 -9.42 7.20
N LYS A 62 -6.07 -9.62 6.73
CA LYS A 62 -6.32 -10.16 5.38
C LYS A 62 -5.99 -9.17 4.28
N ILE A 63 -6.11 -7.87 4.57
CA ILE A 63 -5.67 -6.82 3.64
C ILE A 63 -4.15 -6.92 3.41
N ILE A 64 -3.36 -7.22 4.45
CA ILE A 64 -1.90 -7.44 4.31
C ILE A 64 -1.63 -8.66 3.43
N GLU A 65 -2.28 -9.78 3.72
CA GLU A 65 -2.14 -11.00 2.92
C GLU A 65 -2.49 -10.75 1.43
N LEU A 66 -3.53 -9.94 1.19
CA LEU A 66 -3.92 -9.51 -0.16
C LEU A 66 -2.87 -8.61 -0.82
N GLN A 67 -2.30 -7.67 -0.07
CA GLN A 67 -1.20 -6.81 -0.56
C GLN A 67 0.00 -7.65 -0.98
N GLU A 68 0.43 -8.60 -0.13
CA GLU A 68 1.56 -9.49 -0.41
C GLU A 68 1.30 -10.34 -1.66
N LYS A 69 0.10 -10.93 -1.79
CA LYS A 69 -0.30 -11.68 -2.99
C LYS A 69 -0.22 -10.81 -4.24
N LYS A 70 -0.69 -9.55 -4.18
CA LYS A 70 -0.64 -8.61 -5.31
C LYS A 70 0.81 -8.21 -5.67
N LEU A 71 1.70 -8.06 -4.68
CA LEU A 71 3.12 -7.77 -4.90
C LEU A 71 3.83 -8.96 -5.56
N GLN A 72 3.66 -10.18 -5.03
CA GLN A 72 4.24 -11.40 -5.61
C GLN A 72 3.81 -11.63 -7.05
N LEU A 73 2.53 -11.38 -7.36
CA LEU A 73 2.02 -11.45 -8.73
C LEU A 73 2.68 -10.40 -9.64
N ALA A 74 2.92 -9.19 -9.14
CA ALA A 74 3.59 -8.15 -9.92
C ALA A 74 5.05 -8.52 -10.22
N ASP A 75 5.78 -9.07 -9.25
CA ASP A 75 7.17 -9.52 -9.40
C ASP A 75 7.30 -10.66 -10.42
N GLY A 76 6.39 -11.65 -10.35
CA GLY A 76 6.36 -12.77 -11.29
C GLY A 76 6.13 -12.34 -12.76
N ILE A 77 5.41 -11.24 -12.99
CA ILE A 77 5.20 -10.71 -14.34
C ILE A 77 6.47 -10.06 -14.89
N LEU A 78 7.21 -9.33 -14.04
CA LEU A 78 8.46 -8.70 -14.44
C LEU A 78 9.52 -9.75 -14.88
N SER A 79 9.42 -10.98 -14.35
CA SER A 79 10.22 -12.14 -14.77
C SER A 79 9.78 -12.82 -16.08
N GLY A 80 8.77 -12.29 -16.79
CA GLY A 80 8.41 -12.72 -18.15
C GLY A 80 7.06 -13.46 -18.29
N ALA A 81 6.29 -13.62 -17.21
CA ALA A 81 4.95 -14.20 -17.30
C ALA A 81 3.93 -13.16 -17.80
N LYS A 82 3.32 -13.40 -18.98
CA LYS A 82 2.25 -12.56 -19.54
C LYS A 82 0.92 -12.76 -18.80
N HIS A 83 0.82 -12.34 -17.54
CA HIS A 83 -0.46 -12.25 -16.83
C HIS A 83 -0.99 -10.82 -16.86
N LYS A 84 -2.24 -10.63 -17.32
CA LYS A 84 -2.96 -9.35 -17.19
C LYS A 84 -3.42 -9.20 -15.74
N THR A 85 -2.61 -8.59 -14.89
CA THR A 85 -3.06 -8.21 -13.55
C THR A 85 -3.88 -6.94 -13.63
N SER A 86 -5.14 -7.02 -13.19
CA SER A 86 -5.94 -5.82 -12.93
C SER A 86 -5.62 -5.33 -11.52
N ASN A 87 -5.31 -4.04 -11.38
CA ASN A 87 -5.24 -3.37 -10.08
C ASN A 87 -6.64 -3.19 -9.46
N LYS A 88 -7.64 -4.02 -9.81
CA LYS A 88 -8.98 -3.97 -9.24
C LYS A 88 -9.09 -5.01 -8.14
N LEU A 89 -9.95 -4.72 -7.16
CA LEU A 89 -10.41 -5.70 -6.20
C LEU A 89 -11.38 -6.64 -6.91
N THR A 90 -11.14 -7.95 -6.83
CA THR A 90 -12.02 -8.95 -7.47
C THR A 90 -13.11 -9.41 -6.49
N LEU A 91 -14.16 -10.05 -7.00
CA LEU A 91 -15.20 -10.62 -6.16
C LEU A 91 -14.65 -11.71 -5.22
N GLU A 92 -13.68 -12.50 -5.70
CA GLU A 92 -13.00 -13.52 -4.91
C GLU A 92 -12.20 -12.90 -3.75
N ASP A 93 -11.50 -11.79 -4.02
CA ASP A 93 -10.82 -11.03 -2.96
C ASP A 93 -11.83 -10.55 -1.91
N MET A 94 -13.00 -10.03 -2.33
CA MET A 94 -14.06 -9.60 -1.42
C MET A 94 -14.60 -10.73 -0.54
N LYS A 95 -14.86 -11.89 -1.14
CA LYS A 95 -15.31 -13.09 -0.41
C LYS A 95 -14.30 -13.50 0.66
N THR A 96 -13.02 -13.48 0.31
CA THR A 96 -11.91 -13.80 1.22
C THR A 96 -11.82 -12.80 2.37
N LEU A 97 -11.88 -11.50 2.07
CA LEU A 97 -11.83 -10.43 3.08
C LEU A 97 -12.96 -10.57 4.11
N PHE A 98 -14.17 -10.89 3.68
CA PHE A 98 -15.35 -10.93 4.56
C PHE A 98 -15.78 -12.33 5.01
N ASN A 99 -15.03 -13.39 4.69
CA ASN A 99 -15.40 -14.79 4.98
C ASN A 99 -16.80 -15.18 4.46
N VAL A 100 -17.20 -14.63 3.32
CA VAL A 100 -18.49 -14.96 2.70
C VAL A 100 -18.23 -15.98 1.60
N THR A 101 -18.75 -17.20 1.77
CA THR A 101 -18.60 -18.31 0.81
C THR A 101 -19.32 -18.02 -0.50
#